data_AF-A0A510E6F6-F1
#
_entry.id   AF-A0A510E6F6-F1
#
_cell.length_a   1.000
_cell.length_b   1.000
_cell.length_c   1.000
_cell.angle_alpha   90.00
_cell.angle_beta   90.00
_cell.angle_gamma   90.00
#
_symmetry.space_group_name_H-M   'P 1'
#
loop_
_entity.id
_entity.type
_entity.pdbx_description
1 polymer ?
#
loop_
_entity_poly.entity_id
_entity_poly.type
_entity_poly.pdbx_seq_one_letter_code
_entity_poly.pdbx_strand_id
1 'polypeptide(L)'
;MLVTVGSKNSVKVDAVKEAFRIAKLDAEVLSIEVESGVPAQPFCDDTFTGARNRALRSMKIGHSDMGIGIEGGVCERNGRMVAFAVVHVVDKGGKENFSTSASFTLPENIAQLIREGKELGEATDVVFKVKNSKEKLGAVGHLSKGLISRTTLYIQPVLLAIYPFI
;
A
#
# COMPACT_ATOMS: atom_id res chain seq x y z
N MET A 1 -16.85 12.06 -8.67
CA MET A 1 -15.80 11.39 -9.48
C MET A 1 -15.80 9.90 -9.19
N LEU A 2 -15.63 9.02 -10.18
CA LEU A 2 -15.48 7.58 -9.90
C LEU A 2 -14.01 7.23 -9.69
N VAL A 3 -13.68 6.62 -8.55
CA VAL A 3 -12.31 6.23 -8.17
C VAL A 3 -12.27 4.74 -7.90
N THR A 4 -11.29 4.04 -8.46
CA THR A 4 -11.10 2.61 -8.23
C THR A 4 -9.81 2.33 -7.50
N VAL A 5 -9.86 1.46 -6.50
CA VAL A 5 -8.71 0.97 -5.75
C VAL A 5 -8.39 -0.45 -6.18
N GLY A 6 -7.17 -0.71 -6.64
CA GLY A 6 -6.71 -2.03 -7.10
C GLY A 6 -6.43 -3.05 -5.99
N SER A 7 -7.35 -3.20 -5.04
CA SER A 7 -7.28 -4.19 -3.96
C SER A 7 -8.64 -4.38 -3.27
N LYS A 8 -8.92 -5.61 -2.83
CA LYS A 8 -10.04 -5.95 -1.92
C LYS A 8 -9.74 -5.72 -0.43
N ASN A 9 -8.52 -5.31 -0.08
CA ASN A 9 -8.16 -5.09 1.32
C ASN A 9 -8.83 -3.80 1.83
N SER A 10 -9.72 -3.94 2.83
CA SER A 10 -10.47 -2.82 3.41
C SER A 10 -9.56 -1.70 3.91
N VAL A 11 -8.40 -2.02 4.50
CA VAL A 11 -7.42 -1.03 4.97
C VAL A 11 -6.96 -0.09 3.85
N LYS A 12 -6.72 -0.63 2.64
CA LYS A 12 -6.29 0.18 1.48
C LYS A 12 -7.44 1.06 0.98
N VAL A 13 -8.65 0.50 0.92
CA VAL A 13 -9.86 1.22 0.47
C VAL A 13 -10.23 2.33 1.47
N ASP A 14 -10.19 2.04 2.76
CA ASP A 14 -10.52 2.98 3.83
C ASP A 14 -9.52 4.13 3.90
N ALA A 15 -8.23 3.85 3.68
CA ALA A 15 -7.21 4.90 3.58
C ALA A 15 -7.49 5.86 2.41
N VAL A 16 -7.92 5.35 1.26
CA VAL A 16 -8.32 6.17 0.10
C VAL A 16 -9.56 6.99 0.43
N LYS A 17 -10.62 6.37 0.96
CA LYS A 17 -11.85 7.08 1.36
C LYS A 17 -11.55 8.21 2.34
N GLU A 18 -10.72 7.94 3.34
CA GLU A 18 -10.36 8.92 4.36
C GLU A 18 -9.50 10.06 3.78
N ALA A 19 -8.54 9.76 2.90
CA ALA A 19 -7.76 10.79 2.22
C ALA A 19 -8.64 11.70 1.35
N PHE A 20 -9.60 11.12 0.62
CA PHE A 20 -10.56 11.89 -0.18
C PHE A 20 -11.48 12.76 0.67
N ARG A 21 -11.93 12.23 1.81
CA ARG A 21 -12.69 12.99 2.81
C ARG A 21 -11.90 14.19 3.35
N ILE A 22 -10.63 14.00 3.69
CA ILE A 22 -9.73 15.05 4.17
C ILE A 22 -9.50 16.12 3.09
N ALA A 23 -9.28 15.69 1.84
CA ALA A 23 -9.09 16.57 0.69
C ALA A 23 -10.38 17.26 0.24
N LYS A 24 -11.53 16.92 0.83
CA LYS A 24 -12.87 17.42 0.46
C LYS A 24 -13.21 17.15 -1.02
N LEU A 25 -12.76 16.02 -1.54
CA LEU A 25 -13.07 15.56 -2.90
C LEU A 25 -14.30 14.66 -2.89
N ASP A 26 -15.30 15.00 -3.70
CA ASP A 26 -16.49 14.16 -3.87
C ASP A 26 -16.21 12.99 -4.83
N ALA A 27 -16.09 11.79 -4.26
CA ALA A 27 -15.75 10.59 -5.00
C ALA A 27 -16.50 9.35 -4.51
N GLU A 28 -16.97 8.56 -5.47
CA GLU A 28 -17.39 7.18 -5.25
C GLU A 28 -16.16 6.28 -5.34
N VAL A 29 -15.80 5.62 -4.24
CA VAL A 29 -14.61 4.75 -4.18
C VAL A 29 -15.03 3.28 -4.28
N LEU A 30 -14.68 2.64 -5.40
CA LEU A 30 -14.91 1.22 -5.66
C LEU A 30 -13.63 0.39 -5.48
N SER A 31 -13.80 -0.81 -4.93
CA SER A 31 -12.73 -1.79 -4.76
C SER A 31 -12.74 -2.77 -5.93
N ILE A 32 -11.61 -2.93 -6.62
CA ILE A 32 -11.45 -3.89 -7.72
C ILE A 32 -10.27 -4.81 -7.43
N GLU A 33 -10.53 -6.11 -7.44
CA GLU A 33 -9.48 -7.11 -7.31
C GLU A 33 -8.65 -7.19 -8.59
N VAL A 34 -7.35 -6.93 -8.46
CA VAL A 34 -6.38 -7.02 -9.53
C VAL A 34 -5.07 -7.58 -9.01
N GLU A 35 -4.36 -8.30 -9.86
CA GLU A 35 -3.00 -8.74 -9.58
C GLU A 35 -2.02 -7.56 -9.70
N SER A 36 -0.95 -7.56 -8.90
CA SER A 36 0.13 -6.57 -9.00
C SER A 36 1.12 -6.87 -10.14
N GLY A 37 1.20 -8.13 -10.59
CA GLY A 37 2.16 -8.54 -11.62
C GLY A 37 3.62 -8.52 -11.16
N VAL A 38 3.87 -8.51 -9.85
CA VAL A 38 5.19 -8.62 -9.21
C VAL A 38 5.14 -9.74 -8.14
N PRO A 39 6.27 -10.19 -7.58
CA PRO A 39 6.28 -11.20 -6.53
C PRO A 39 5.39 -10.85 -5.33
N ALA A 40 4.90 -11.87 -4.62
CA ALA A 40 3.99 -11.70 -3.48
C ALA A 40 4.61 -10.89 -2.33
N GLN A 41 5.95 -10.96 -2.18
CA GLN A 41 6.74 -10.03 -1.37
C GLN A 41 7.52 -9.10 -2.30
N PRO A 42 6.99 -7.91 -2.65
CA PRO A 42 7.72 -6.93 -3.45
C PRO A 42 9.01 -6.49 -2.76
N PHE A 43 10.09 -6.43 -3.52
CA PHE A 43 11.39 -5.95 -3.07
C PHE A 43 11.81 -4.67 -3.84
N CYS A 44 12.07 -3.59 -3.11
CA CYS A 44 12.43 -2.27 -3.63
C CYS A 44 11.52 -1.84 -4.81
N ASP A 45 12.03 -1.85 -6.04
CA ASP A 45 11.38 -1.35 -7.25
C ASP A 45 10.14 -2.16 -7.67
N ASP A 46 10.05 -3.43 -7.25
CA ASP A 46 8.84 -4.24 -7.43
C ASP A 46 7.63 -3.56 -6.77
N THR A 47 7.84 -2.87 -5.66
CA THR A 47 6.76 -2.19 -4.92
C THR A 47 6.14 -1.08 -5.76
N PHE A 48 6.97 -0.34 -6.49
CA PHE A 48 6.52 0.72 -7.40
C PHE A 48 5.78 0.13 -8.60
N THR A 49 6.37 -0.88 -9.22
CA THR A 49 5.78 -1.60 -10.36
C THR A 49 4.42 -2.19 -9.97
N GLY A 50 4.33 -2.85 -8.82
CA GLY A 50 3.10 -3.43 -8.30
C GLY A 50 2.02 -2.38 -8.02
N ALA A 51 2.36 -1.27 -7.39
CA ALA A 51 1.41 -0.18 -7.14
C ALA A 51 0.87 0.41 -8.46
N ARG A 52 1.75 0.70 -9.42
CA ARG A 52 1.35 1.22 -10.74
C ARG A 52 0.44 0.25 -11.50
N ASN A 53 0.81 -1.03 -11.54
CA ASN A 53 0.01 -2.06 -12.21
C ASN A 53 -1.39 -2.18 -11.60
N ARG A 54 -1.51 -2.13 -10.27
CA ARG A 54 -2.81 -2.13 -9.58
C ARG A 54 -3.66 -0.91 -9.96
N ALA A 55 -3.07 0.28 -9.98
CA ALA A 55 -3.76 1.50 -10.37
C ALA A 55 -4.35 1.38 -11.78
N LEU A 56 -3.49 1.07 -12.77
CA LEU A 56 -3.87 0.93 -14.18
C LEU A 56 -4.94 -0.14 -14.41
N ARG A 57 -4.74 -1.34 -13.84
CA ARG A 57 -5.66 -2.46 -14.04
C ARG A 57 -7.02 -2.17 -13.42
N SER A 58 -7.06 -1.61 -12.22
CA SER A 58 -8.32 -1.26 -11.55
C SER A 58 -9.11 -0.24 -12.36
N MET A 59 -8.43 0.81 -12.85
CA MET A 59 -9.06 1.85 -13.65
C MET A 59 -9.61 1.32 -14.98
N LYS A 60 -8.82 0.46 -15.65
CA LYS A 60 -9.24 -0.18 -16.90
C LYS A 60 -10.49 -1.05 -16.71
N ILE A 61 -10.56 -1.83 -15.64
CA ILE A 61 -11.70 -2.72 -15.35
C ILE A 61 -12.93 -1.94 -14.88
N GLY A 62 -12.72 -0.94 -14.02
CA GLY A 62 -13.82 -0.16 -13.44
C GLY A 62 -14.30 1.01 -14.30
N HIS A 63 -13.62 1.29 -15.43
CA HIS A 63 -13.90 2.44 -16.29
C HIS A 63 -14.00 3.75 -15.50
N SER A 64 -13.11 3.94 -14.53
CA SER A 64 -13.14 5.04 -13.58
C SER A 64 -12.41 6.28 -14.08
N ASP A 65 -12.67 7.43 -13.46
CA ASP A 65 -11.95 8.66 -13.72
C ASP A 65 -10.50 8.61 -13.17
N MET A 66 -10.28 7.80 -12.14
CA MET A 66 -9.00 7.66 -11.45
C MET A 66 -8.79 6.24 -10.89
N GLY A 67 -7.62 5.66 -11.15
CA GLY A 67 -7.14 4.43 -10.52
C GLY A 67 -6.11 4.69 -9.44
N ILE A 68 -6.24 4.00 -8.31
CA ILE A 68 -5.29 4.07 -7.20
C ILE A 68 -4.79 2.66 -6.87
N GLY A 69 -3.47 2.50 -6.86
CA GLY A 69 -2.79 1.30 -6.40
C GLY A 69 -1.99 1.60 -5.15
N ILE A 70 -2.12 0.74 -4.14
CA ILE A 70 -1.28 0.79 -2.93
C ILE A 70 -0.58 -0.55 -2.84
N GLU A 71 0.75 -0.56 -2.76
CA GLU A 71 1.53 -1.79 -2.59
C GLU A 71 2.52 -1.67 -1.44
N GLY A 72 2.52 -2.65 -0.55
CA GLY A 72 3.50 -2.76 0.53
C GLY A 72 4.69 -3.57 0.07
N GLY A 73 5.88 -3.17 0.47
CA GLY A 73 7.12 -3.85 0.10
C GLY A 73 8.20 -3.64 1.15
N VAL A 74 9.35 -4.25 0.87
CA VAL A 74 10.55 -4.12 1.69
C VAL A 74 11.75 -3.76 0.82
N CYS A 75 12.78 -3.17 1.40
CA CYS A 75 14.00 -2.87 0.67
C CYS A 75 15.20 -2.86 1.64
N GLU A 76 16.40 -3.16 1.15
CA GLU A 76 17.62 -3.01 1.93
C GLU A 76 18.14 -1.56 1.81
N ARG A 77 18.29 -0.89 2.95
CA ARG A 77 18.78 0.49 3.07
C ARG A 77 19.68 0.61 4.28
N ASN A 78 20.89 1.12 4.08
CA ASN A 78 21.90 1.29 5.14
C ASN A 78 22.16 0.01 5.95
N GLY A 79 22.24 -1.14 5.26
CA GLY A 79 22.46 -2.46 5.88
C GLY A 79 21.30 -2.96 6.73
N ARG A 80 20.09 -2.40 6.55
CA ARG A 80 18.88 -2.80 7.27
C ARG A 80 17.72 -2.98 6.29
N MET A 81 16.89 -3.98 6.56
CA MET A 81 15.64 -4.14 5.85
C MET A 81 14.63 -3.10 6.35
N VAL A 82 14.11 -2.27 5.45
CA VAL A 82 13.04 -1.30 5.72
C VAL A 82 11.73 -1.77 5.08
N ALA A 83 10.62 -1.60 5.79
CA ALA A 83 9.28 -1.77 5.24
C ALA A 83 8.69 -0.41 4.88
N PHE A 84 7.98 -0.36 3.75
CA PHE A 84 7.30 0.84 3.25
C PHE A 84 6.13 0.44 2.35
N ALA A 85 5.37 1.42 1.87
CA ALA A 85 4.41 1.22 0.81
C ALA A 85 4.51 2.33 -0.24
N VAL A 86 4.15 1.99 -1.47
CA VAL A 86 3.99 2.94 -2.58
C VAL A 86 2.50 3.14 -2.83
N VAL A 87 2.09 4.38 -3.01
CA VAL A 87 0.78 4.75 -3.57
C VAL A 87 1.01 5.29 -4.97
N HIS A 88 0.30 4.76 -5.96
CA HIS A 88 0.34 5.22 -7.34
C HIS A 88 -1.05 5.60 -7.80
N VAL A 89 -1.18 6.75 -8.46
CA VAL A 89 -2.43 7.28 -9.00
C VAL A 89 -2.30 7.50 -10.50
N VAL A 90 -3.34 7.12 -11.24
CA VAL A 90 -3.49 7.36 -12.68
C VAL A 90 -4.88 7.96 -12.93
N ASP A 91 -4.98 9.02 -13.73
CA ASP A 91 -6.26 9.58 -14.17
C ASP A 91 -6.66 9.18 -15.60
N LYS A 92 -7.89 9.49 -15.99
CA LYS A 92 -8.42 9.25 -17.35
C LYS A 92 -7.70 10.00 -18.47
N GLY A 93 -6.96 11.05 -18.15
CA GLY A 93 -6.09 11.77 -19.10
C GLY A 93 -4.72 11.11 -19.30
N GLY A 94 -4.41 10.06 -18.53
CA GLY A 94 -3.10 9.41 -18.53
C GLY A 94 -2.06 10.11 -17.65
N LYS A 95 -2.45 11.10 -16.86
CA LYS A 95 -1.56 11.73 -15.88
C LYS A 95 -1.34 10.75 -14.73
N GLU A 96 -0.08 10.59 -14.35
CA GLU A 96 0.33 9.69 -13.27
C GLU A 96 1.08 10.47 -12.18
N ASN A 97 0.95 10.01 -10.94
CA ASN A 97 1.78 10.45 -9.83
C ASN A 97 1.93 9.31 -8.82
N PHE A 98 2.98 9.36 -8.00
CA PHE A 98 3.17 8.41 -6.91
C PHE A 98 3.72 9.09 -5.66
N SER A 99 3.60 8.40 -4.53
CA SER A 99 4.21 8.77 -3.28
C SER A 99 4.57 7.51 -2.49
N THR A 100 5.32 7.67 -1.41
CA THR A 100 5.64 6.58 -0.50
C THR A 100 5.17 6.88 0.91
N SER A 101 4.79 5.85 1.65
CA SER A 101 4.54 5.98 3.09
C SER A 101 5.85 6.30 3.82
N ALA A 102 5.73 6.70 5.09
CA ALA A 102 6.85 6.59 6.01
C ALA A 102 7.42 5.15 5.98
N SER A 103 8.73 5.04 6.04
CA SER A 103 9.44 3.77 6.12
C SER A 103 9.98 3.54 7.52
N PHE A 104 10.14 2.27 7.90
CA PHE A 104 10.68 1.90 9.20
C PHE A 104 11.51 0.61 9.08
N THR A 105 12.53 0.50 9.92
CA THR A 105 13.40 -0.68 9.95
C THR A 105 12.67 -1.87 10.56
N LEU A 106 12.84 -3.04 9.98
CA LEU A 106 12.38 -4.30 10.54
C LEU A 106 13.43 -4.84 11.53
N PRO A 107 13.01 -5.44 12.66
CA PRO A 107 13.90 -6.24 13.49
C PRO A 107 14.52 -7.39 12.70
N GLU A 108 15.75 -7.77 13.06
CA GLU A 108 16.53 -8.75 12.30
C GLU A 108 15.85 -10.13 12.20
N ASN A 109 15.11 -10.54 13.24
CA ASN A 109 14.36 -11.80 13.22
C ASN A 109 13.20 -11.80 12.20
N ILE A 110 12.62 -10.64 11.87
CA ILE A 110 11.63 -10.52 10.78
C ILE A 110 12.37 -10.45 9.44
N ALA A 111 13.44 -9.65 9.35
CA ALA A 111 14.22 -9.49 8.13
C ALA A 111 14.79 -10.82 7.63
N GLN A 112 15.33 -11.65 8.53
CA GLN A 112 15.88 -12.96 8.20
C GLN A 112 14.82 -13.89 7.59
N LEU A 113 13.63 -13.94 8.16
CA LEU A 113 12.51 -14.73 7.62
C LEU A 113 12.12 -14.29 6.21
N ILE A 114 12.17 -12.98 5.93
CA ILE A 114 11.89 -12.44 4.60
C ILE A 114 13.01 -12.83 3.62
N ARG A 115 14.28 -12.79 4.04
CA ARG A 115 15.41 -13.28 3.22
C ARG A 115 15.30 -14.78 2.92
N GLU A 116 14.66 -15.54 3.80
CA GLU A 116 14.33 -16.96 3.61
C GLU A 116 13.08 -17.19 2.73
N GLY A 117 12.49 -16.12 2.18
CA GLY A 117 11.40 -16.18 1.21
C GLY A 117 10.00 -16.02 1.80
N LYS A 118 9.85 -15.69 3.08
CA LYS A 118 8.53 -15.38 3.66
C LYS A 118 8.04 -13.99 3.27
N GLU A 119 6.73 -13.84 3.15
CA GLU A 119 6.12 -12.51 3.08
C GLU A 119 6.21 -11.80 4.45
N LEU A 120 6.27 -10.46 4.45
CA LEU A 120 6.33 -9.63 5.64
C LEU A 120 5.17 -9.93 6.61
N GLY A 121 3.97 -10.18 6.08
CA GLY A 121 2.81 -10.56 6.89
C GLY A 121 3.02 -11.88 7.63
N GLU A 122 3.56 -12.88 6.94
CA GLU A 122 3.87 -14.19 7.53
C GLU A 122 5.01 -14.09 8.55
N ALA A 123 6.08 -13.36 8.22
CA ALA A 123 7.19 -13.12 9.12
C ALA A 123 6.74 -12.38 10.39
N THR A 124 5.83 -11.42 10.25
CA THR A 124 5.20 -10.72 11.38
C THR A 124 4.38 -11.69 12.23
N ASP A 125 3.55 -12.52 11.61
CA ASP A 125 2.71 -13.52 12.31
C ASP A 125 3.57 -14.50 13.11
N VAL A 126 4.68 -14.98 12.54
CA VAL A 126 5.63 -15.88 13.20
C VAL A 126 6.25 -15.21 14.44
N VAL A 127 6.77 -13.99 14.29
CA VAL A 127 7.50 -13.30 15.37
C VAL A 127 6.56 -12.86 16.50
N PHE A 128 5.37 -12.35 16.17
CA PHE A 128 4.42 -11.87 17.16
C PHE A 128 3.43 -12.94 17.64
N LYS A 129 3.52 -14.17 17.13
CA LYS A 129 2.62 -15.30 17.44
C LYS A 129 1.14 -14.94 17.25
N VAL A 130 0.85 -14.21 16.16
CA VAL A 130 -0.50 -13.78 15.77
C VAL A 130 -0.88 -14.43 14.45
N LYS A 131 -2.16 -14.33 14.06
CA LYS A 131 -2.66 -14.79 12.75
C LYS A 131 -3.28 -13.62 11.98
N ASN A 132 -3.04 -13.58 10.67
CA ASN A 132 -3.62 -12.63 9.73
C ASN A 132 -3.30 -11.17 10.08
N SER A 133 -2.07 -10.87 10.54
CA SER A 133 -1.66 -9.47 10.80
C SER A 133 -1.80 -8.59 9.56
N LYS A 134 -1.69 -9.15 8.35
CA LYS A 134 -1.86 -8.45 7.08
C LYS A 134 -3.24 -7.80 6.90
N GLU A 135 -4.28 -8.29 7.57
CA GLU A 135 -5.65 -7.73 7.45
C GLU A 135 -6.06 -6.88 8.65
N LYS A 136 -5.17 -6.73 9.64
CA LYS A 136 -5.41 -5.96 10.87
C LYS A 136 -4.34 -4.89 11.06
N LEU A 137 -3.47 -5.06 12.06
CA LEU A 137 -2.47 -4.07 12.49
C LEU A 137 -1.26 -3.98 11.56
N GLY A 138 -0.91 -5.06 10.85
CA GLY A 138 0.33 -5.19 10.09
C GLY A 138 1.59 -5.08 10.95
N ALA A 139 2.76 -5.23 10.31
CA ALA A 139 4.06 -5.07 10.97
C ALA A 139 4.18 -3.73 11.71
N VAL A 140 3.74 -2.63 11.06
CA VAL A 140 3.79 -1.28 11.64
C VAL A 140 2.99 -1.17 12.93
N GLY A 141 1.80 -1.77 13.01
CA GLY A 141 0.96 -1.72 14.21
C GLY A 141 1.54 -2.54 15.34
N HIS A 142 2.10 -3.72 15.06
CA HIS A 142 2.77 -4.53 16.08
C HIS A 142 4.04 -3.86 16.62
N LEU A 143 4.90 -3.37 15.73
CA LEU A 143 6.19 -2.76 16.10
C LEU A 143 6.01 -1.42 16.81
N SER A 144 5.01 -0.64 16.42
CA SER A 144 4.68 0.64 17.08
C SER A 144 3.80 0.49 18.31
N LYS A 145 3.46 -0.74 18.73
CA LYS A 145 2.52 -1.03 19.85
C LYS A 145 1.17 -0.33 19.69
N GLY A 146 0.66 -0.27 18.45
CA GLY A 146 -0.63 0.30 18.11
C GLY A 146 -0.64 1.81 17.88
N LEU A 147 0.51 2.51 18.01
CA LEU A 147 0.58 3.96 17.79
C LEU A 147 0.33 4.35 16.32
N ILE A 148 0.71 3.48 15.37
CA ILE A 148 0.46 3.68 13.94
C ILE A 148 -0.27 2.45 13.40
N SER A 149 -1.47 2.67 12.85
CA SER A 149 -2.20 1.63 12.09
C SER A 149 -1.79 1.66 10.62
N ARG A 150 -2.04 0.56 9.89
CA ARG A 150 -1.84 0.55 8.44
C ARG A 150 -2.70 1.58 7.71
N THR A 151 -3.94 1.82 8.16
CA THR A 151 -4.78 2.85 7.55
C THR A 151 -4.13 4.22 7.71
N THR A 152 -3.68 4.57 8.92
CA THR A 152 -3.00 5.86 9.16
C THR A 152 -1.68 5.98 8.39
N LEU A 153 -0.96 4.87 8.20
CA LEU A 153 0.26 4.84 7.40
C LEU A 153 0.00 5.19 5.92
N TYR A 154 -1.21 4.93 5.41
CA TYR A 154 -1.57 5.12 4.01
C TYR A 154 -2.31 6.44 3.71
N ILE A 155 -2.93 7.09 4.69
CA ILE A 155 -3.68 8.34 4.44
C ILE A 155 -2.76 9.43 3.86
N GLN A 156 -1.63 9.71 4.51
CA GLN A 156 -0.70 10.75 4.05
C GLN A 156 -0.13 10.48 2.65
N PRO A 157 0.38 9.29 2.31
CA PRO A 157 0.85 9.05 0.96
C PRO A 157 -0.29 9.11 -0.07
N VAL A 158 -1.53 8.71 0.26
CA VAL A 158 -2.64 8.93 -0.68
C VAL A 158 -2.84 10.43 -0.94
N LEU A 159 -2.87 11.27 0.10
CA LEU A 159 -2.96 12.73 -0.07
C LEU A 159 -1.82 13.30 -0.95
N LEU A 160 -0.59 12.84 -0.72
CA LEU A 160 0.59 13.25 -1.52
C LEU A 160 0.57 12.69 -2.94
N ALA A 161 -0.10 11.56 -3.18
CA ALA A 161 -0.21 11.02 -4.53
C ALA A 161 -1.32 11.74 -5.33
N ILE A 162 -2.39 12.21 -4.66
CA ILE A 162 -3.52 12.88 -5.33
C ILE A 162 -3.37 14.39 -5.49
N TYR A 163 -2.44 15.07 -4.81
CA TYR A 163 -2.32 16.54 -4.87
C TYR A 163 -2.28 17.13 -6.30
N PRO A 164 -1.66 16.49 -7.32
CA PRO A 164 -1.64 17.05 -8.67
C PRO A 164 -3.00 17.02 -9.39
N PHE A 165 -4.01 16.36 -8.82
CA PHE A 165 -5.32 16.14 -9.42
C PHE A 165 -6.45 16.90 -8.69
N ILE A 166 -6.08 17.71 -7.70
CA ILE A 166 -6.96 18.62 -6.96
C ILE A 166 -7.06 19.95 -7.71
#